data_AF-A0A558DCZ7-F1
#
_entry.id   AF-A0A558DCZ7-F1
#
_cell.length_a   1.000
_cell.length_b   1.000
_cell.length_c   1.000
_cell.angle_alpha   90.00
_cell.angle_beta   90.00
_cell.angle_gamma   90.00
#
_symmetry.space_group_name_H-M   'P 1'
#
loop_
_entity.id
_entity.type
_entity.pdbx_description
1 polymer ?
#
loop_
_entity_poly.entity_id
_entity_poly.type
_entity_poly.pdbx_seq_one_letter_code
_entity_poly.pdbx_strand_id
1 'polypeptide(L)' 'INLSTVFAGQYVGIREVSDKIWLVSFMQYDLGFFDENEERVEPALNPFLTEVLPISPV' A
#
# COMPACT_ATOMS: atom_id res chain seq x y z
N ILE A 1 16.26 -0.69 -4.92
CA ILE A 1 14.98 -0.08 -4.48
C ILE A 1 14.53 0.83 -5.63
N ASN A 2 13.59 0.37 -6.44
CA ASN A 2 13.02 1.18 -7.52
C ASN A 2 11.85 2.00 -6.95
N LEU A 3 11.85 3.31 -7.20
CA LEU A 3 10.81 4.22 -6.74
C LEU A 3 10.02 4.69 -7.96
N SER A 4 8.75 4.32 -8.07
CA SER A 4 7.86 4.80 -9.13
C SER A 4 6.98 5.94 -8.62
N THR A 5 6.80 6.98 -9.44
CA THR A 5 5.98 8.17 -9.16
C THR A 5 4.55 7.96 -9.66
N VAL A 6 3.77 7.11 -8.98
CA VAL A 6 2.43 6.68 -9.48
C VAL A 6 1.23 7.37 -8.82
N PHE A 7 1.41 8.14 -7.74
CA PHE A 7 0.32 8.89 -7.09
C PHE A 7 0.65 10.38 -6.97
N ALA A 8 0.18 11.19 -7.93
CA ALA A 8 0.32 12.65 -7.92
C ALA A 8 1.78 13.18 -7.77
N GLY A 9 2.78 12.39 -8.21
CA GLY A 9 4.21 12.75 -8.11
C GLY A 9 4.88 12.33 -6.80
N GLN A 10 4.23 11.50 -6.00
CA GLN A 10 4.69 11.10 -4.67
C GLN A 10 5.41 9.73 -4.75
N TYR A 11 6.50 9.57 -4.00
CA TYR A 11 7.38 8.39 -4.07
C TYR A 11 6.74 7.16 -3.42
N VAL A 12 6.66 6.06 -4.18
CA VAL A 12 6.30 4.73 -3.67
C VAL A 12 7.57 3.91 -3.46
N GLY A 13 7.70 3.29 -2.29
CA GLY A 13 8.75 2.35 -1.97
C GLY A 13 8.33 0.91 -2.29
N ILE A 14 9.18 0.19 -3.02
CA ILE A 14 9.01 -1.25 -3.27
C ILE A 14 10.20 -1.99 -2.65
N ARG A 15 9.91 -2.98 -1.80
CA ARG A 15 10.91 -3.80 -1.09
C ARG A 15 10.52 -5.27 -1.19
N GLU A 16 11.48 -6.11 -1.56
CA GLU A 16 11.34 -7.56 -1.41
C GLU A 16 11.41 -7.94 0.07
N VAL A 17 10.37 -8.62 0.56
CA VAL A 17 10.25 -9.06 1.97
C VAL A 17 10.41 -10.57 2.12
N SER A 18 10.15 -11.32 1.04
CA SER A 18 10.36 -12.77 0.94
C SER A 18 10.61 -13.10 -0.53
N ASP A 19 11.08 -14.32 -0.82
CA ASP A 19 11.32 -14.80 -2.20
C ASP A 19 10.09 -14.51 -3.06
N LYS A 20 10.24 -13.60 -4.03
CA LYS A 20 9.18 -13.18 -4.96
C LYS A 20 7.94 -12.51 -4.33
N ILE A 21 8.02 -12.10 -3.07
CA ILE A 21 6.99 -11.30 -2.40
C ILE A 21 7.53 -9.90 -2.15
N TRP A 22 6.84 -8.93 -2.72
CA TRP A 22 7.22 -7.52 -2.73
C TRP A 22 6.24 -6.70 -1.91
N LEU A 23 6.71 -6.06 -0.85
CA LEU A 23 5.94 -5.06 -0.11
C LEU A 23 5.97 -3.73 -0.86
N VAL A 24 4.79 -3.18 -1.10
CA VAL A 24 4.57 -1.85 -1.64
C VAL A 24 4.18 -0.94 -0.49
N SER A 25 5.02 0.05 -0.19
CA SER A 25 4.80 1.03 0.87
C SER A 25 4.78 2.44 0.29
N PHE A 26 3.96 3.30 0.87
CA PHE A 26 3.84 4.70 0.51
C PHE A 26 3.86 5.56 1.77
N MET A 27 4.82 6.49 1.83
CA MET A 27 5.10 7.28 3.04
C MET A 27 5.40 6.38 4.24
N GLN A 28 4.52 6.36 5.25
CA GLN A 28 4.61 5.53 6.47
C GLN A 28 3.60 4.39 6.47
N TYR A 29 2.95 4.14 5.33
CA TYR A 29 1.90 3.15 5.21
C TYR A 29 2.27 2.05 4.24
N ASP A 30 1.91 0.83 4.60
CA ASP A 30 2.00 -0.32 3.72
C ASP A 30 0.72 -0.41 2.90
N LEU A 31 0.84 -0.40 1.57
CA LEU A 31 -0.28 -0.48 0.64
C LEU A 31 -0.67 -1.92 0.35
N GLY A 32 0.30 -2.84 0.36
CA GLY A 32 0.04 -4.24 0.12
C GLY A 32 1.28 -5.02 -0.29
N PHE A 33 1.06 -6.30 -0.54
CA PHE A 33 2.05 -7.24 -1.01
C PHE A 33 1.74 -7.64 -2.45
N PHE A 34 2.76 -7.68 -3.28
CA PHE A 34 2.72 -8.24 -4.61
C PHE A 34 3.44 -9.58 -4.58
N ASP A 35 2.70 -10.66 -4.80
CA ASP A 35 3.25 -12.00 -4.99
C ASP A 35 3.47 -12.22 -6.49
N GLU A 36 4.74 -12.37 -6.88
CA GLU A 36 5.13 -12.60 -8.27
C GLU A 36 4.90 -14.06 -8.71
N ASN A 37 4.79 -15.02 -7.78
CA ASN A 37 4.45 -16.40 -8.14
C ASN A 37 2.96 -16.57 -8.43
N GLU A 38 2.10 -15.91 -7.66
CA GLU A 38 0.65 -15.98 -7.80
C GLU A 38 0.07 -14.89 -8.73
N GLU A 39 0.91 -13.97 -9.23
CA GLU A 39 0.51 -12.75 -9.94
C GLU A 39 -0.59 -11.95 -9.20
N ARG A 40 -0.58 -12.04 -7.86
CA ARG A 40 -1.67 -11.58 -7.01
C ARG A 40 -1.19 -10.45 -6.11
N VAL A 41 -2.01 -9.40 -6.04
CA VAL A 41 -1.81 -8.29 -5.10
C VAL A 41 -2.73 -8.51 -3.91
N GLU A 42 -2.15 -8.67 -2.72
CA GLU A 42 -2.88 -8.63 -1.47
C GLU A 42 -2.83 -7.22 -0.89
N PRO A 43 -3.97 -6.52 -0.79
CA PRO A 43 -3.99 -5.19 -0.20
C PRO A 43 -3.72 -5.30 1.30
N ALA A 44 -2.85 -4.43 1.81
CA ALA A 44 -2.69 -4.25 3.24
C ALA A 44 -3.88 -3.45 3.81
N LEU A 45 -3.96 -3.35 5.13
CA LEU A 45 -5.00 -2.58 5.81
C LEU A 45 -5.00 -1.14 5.27
N ASN A 46 -6.09 -0.73 4.62
CA ASN A 46 -6.12 0.57 3.96
C ASN A 46 -5.98 1.71 5.00
N PRO A 47 -4.88 2.48 4.97
CA PRO A 47 -4.62 3.54 5.94
C PRO A 47 -5.48 4.79 5.70
N PHE A 48 -6.11 4.89 4.52
CA PHE A 48 -7.03 5.94 4.11
C PHE A 48 -8.49 5.53 4.30
N LEU A 49 -8.75 4.43 4.99
CA LEU A 49 -10.08 4.21 5.54
C LEU A 49 -10.37 5.39 6.45
N THR A 50 -11.20 6.31 5.98
CA THR A 50 -11.82 7.28 6.84
C THR A 50 -12.57 6.45 7.87
N GLU A 51 -12.12 6.46 9.12
CA GLU A 51 -13.03 6.15 10.22
C GLU A 51 -14.15 7.18 10.10
N VAL A 52 -15.22 6.82 9.40
CA VAL A 52 -16.39 7.68 9.31
C VAL A 52 -16.98 7.65 10.71
N LEU A 53 -16.55 8.59 11.55
CA LEU A 53 -17.20 8.84 12.82
C LEU A 53 -18.68 9.08 12.50
N PRO A 54 -19.62 8.43 13.20
CA PRO A 54 -21.02 8.71 13.01
C PRO A 54 -21.20 10.21 13.18
N ILE A 55 -21.67 10.88 12.13
CA ILE A 55 -21.95 12.31 12.14
C ILE A 55 -22.85 12.54 13.35
N SER A 56 -22.36 13.29 14.33
CA SER A 56 -23.15 13.64 15.52
C SER A 56 -24.46 14.25 15.01
N PRO A 57 -25.62 13.74 15.43
CA PRO A 57 -26.88 14.38 15.08
C PRO A 57 -26.87 15.80 15.70
N VAL A 58 -27.26 16.78 14.89
CA VAL A 58 -27.58 18.14 15.33
C VAL A 58 -28.98 18.17 15.92
#